data_AF-A0A822ZGY3-F1
#
_entry.id   AF-A0A822ZGY3-F1
#
_cell.length_a   1.000
_cell.length_b   1.000
_cell.length_c   1.000
_cell.angle_alpha   90.00
_cell.angle_beta   90.00
_cell.angle_gamma   90.00
#
_symmetry.space_group_name_H-M   'P 1'
#
loop_
_entity.id
_entity.type
_entity.pdbx_description
1 polymer ?
#
loop_
_entity_poly.entity_id
_entity_poly.type
_entity_poly.pdbx_seq_one_letter_code
_entity_poly.pdbx_strand_id
1 'polypeptide(L)'
;MASTLLRTFLLLSTIFIVRPWAVNSSSFSSATDTTLDAHLASIRSFCKSTPYPDACFDSLKPSISINIKPNIIGYALQSLQTAIFEADKLLDLFLNIGSLGVVEKQKGAIQDCKELHQITMSSLQRSLSRIRSGDARKLSDARAFLSASLTNKNTCLEGLDSATGPLKSVIVQSITSVYRHISNSLSMLPKQELRKVTEGSNRRLMGFPAWVSRKDRRILQSFDGDYNPNDVLTVAKDGSGNFTTITDAVNFAPNTSYDRTIIYIRAGIYQENLDIPSYKTNIVLLGDGADVTIITGNRSVGDGWTTFSRLRRWVSGA
;
A
#
# COMPACT_ATOMS: atom_id res chain seq x y z
N MET A 1 78.24 -40.77 -41.20
CA MET A 1 77.57 -40.61 -42.51
C MET A 1 77.04 -39.18 -42.52
N ALA A 2 77.89 -38.26 -42.99
CA ALA A 2 77.76 -37.58 -44.29
C ALA A 2 76.60 -36.58 -44.31
N SER A 3 76.72 -35.30 -44.67
CA SER A 3 77.85 -34.46 -45.07
C SER A 3 77.29 -33.03 -45.27
N THR A 4 78.02 -32.03 -44.76
CA THR A 4 78.37 -30.74 -45.40
C THR A 4 77.32 -29.81 -46.05
N LEU A 5 77.56 -28.50 -45.82
CA LEU A 5 77.45 -27.33 -46.72
C LEU A 5 76.62 -26.21 -46.07
N LEU A 6 76.95 -24.91 -46.10
CA LEU A 6 78.12 -24.13 -46.52
C LEU A 6 77.80 -22.71 -46.04
N ARG A 7 78.80 -22.01 -45.46
CA ARG A 7 78.71 -20.59 -45.09
C ARG A 7 78.55 -19.71 -46.33
N THR A 8 77.70 -18.69 -46.28
CA THR A 8 78.04 -17.35 -46.82
C THR A 8 77.21 -16.25 -46.17
N PHE A 9 77.94 -15.18 -45.86
CA PHE A 9 77.59 -13.93 -45.20
C PHE A 9 77.13 -12.95 -46.28
N LEU A 10 75.94 -12.33 -46.16
CA LEU A 10 75.61 -11.11 -46.91
C LEU A 10 74.79 -10.16 -46.02
N LEU A 11 75.47 -9.08 -45.63
CA LEU A 11 74.91 -7.89 -45.00
C LEU A 11 74.02 -7.15 -46.01
N LEU A 12 72.79 -6.86 -45.63
CA LEU A 12 72.03 -5.73 -46.20
C LEU A 12 71.22 -5.06 -45.09
N SER A 13 71.77 -3.94 -44.63
CA SER A 13 71.09 -2.91 -43.86
C SER A 13 69.97 -2.30 -44.70
N THR A 14 68.72 -2.39 -44.23
CA THR A 14 67.69 -1.40 -44.58
C THR A 14 67.00 -0.93 -43.30
N ILE A 15 67.19 0.36 -43.05
CA ILE A 15 66.53 1.13 -42.00
C ILE A 15 65.06 1.22 -42.39
N PHE A 16 64.17 0.55 -41.66
CA PHE A 16 62.74 0.84 -41.69
C PHE A 16 62.41 1.76 -40.51
N ILE A 17 62.19 3.03 -40.84
CA ILE A 17 61.60 4.03 -39.97
C ILE A 17 60.17 3.57 -39.67
N VAL A 18 59.93 3.08 -38.45
CA VAL A 18 58.58 2.84 -37.95
C VAL A 18 57.93 4.21 -37.75
N ARG A 19 57.14 4.66 -38.71
CA ARG A 19 56.17 5.75 -38.47
C ARG A 19 55.19 5.24 -37.42
N PRO A 20 54.93 5.94 -36.30
CA PRO A 20 53.79 5.61 -35.48
C PRO A 20 52.55 5.88 -36.36
N TRP A 21 51.85 4.82 -36.73
CA TRP A 21 50.46 4.97 -37.10
C TRP A 21 49.76 5.55 -35.88
N ALA A 22 49.40 6.83 -35.97
CA ALA A 22 48.36 7.38 -35.13
C ALA A 22 47.13 6.51 -35.38
N VAL A 23 46.92 5.55 -34.50
CA VAL A 23 45.65 4.85 -34.40
C VAL A 23 44.68 5.94 -33.97
N ASN A 24 43.98 6.50 -34.94
CA ASN A 24 42.82 7.33 -34.68
C ASN A 24 41.84 6.40 -33.97
N SER A 25 41.86 6.41 -32.64
CA SER A 25 40.81 5.83 -31.82
C SER A 25 39.58 6.72 -32.02
N SER A 26 38.97 6.62 -33.20
CA SER A 26 37.58 6.97 -33.38
C SER A 26 36.82 6.07 -32.42
N SER A 27 36.49 6.61 -31.26
CA SER A 27 35.53 6.06 -30.32
C SER A 27 34.25 5.80 -31.12
N PHE A 28 34.06 4.56 -31.54
CA PHE A 28 32.80 4.07 -32.07
C PHE A 28 31.84 3.95 -30.89
N SER A 29 31.33 5.09 -30.43
CA SER A 29 30.20 5.12 -29.50
C SER A 29 28.99 4.62 -30.28
N SER A 30 28.59 3.37 -30.00
CA SER A 30 27.40 2.78 -30.60
C SER A 30 26.18 3.66 -30.31
N ALA A 31 25.30 3.87 -31.30
CA ALA A 31 24.06 4.65 -31.13
C ALA A 31 23.14 4.11 -30.00
N THR A 32 23.42 2.91 -29.50
CA THR A 32 22.77 2.30 -28.34
C THR A 32 23.23 2.88 -26.99
N ASP A 33 24.49 3.33 -26.85
CA ASP A 33 25.00 3.91 -25.60
C ASP A 33 24.43 5.31 -25.36
N THR A 34 24.35 6.12 -26.42
CA THR A 34 23.82 7.49 -26.36
C THR A 34 22.32 7.54 -26.05
N THR A 35 21.54 6.55 -26.48
CA THR A 35 20.11 6.44 -26.18
C THR A 35 19.87 5.97 -24.74
N LEU A 36 20.66 5.00 -24.26
CA LEU A 36 20.62 4.52 -22.87
C LEU A 36 20.92 5.66 -21.87
N ASP A 37 21.99 6.43 -22.11
CA ASP A 37 22.38 7.55 -21.25
C ASP A 37 21.32 8.65 -21.22
N ALA A 38 20.69 8.94 -22.36
CA ALA A 38 19.58 9.90 -22.44
C ALA A 38 18.35 9.45 -21.63
N HIS A 39 18.00 8.17 -21.69
CA HIS A 39 16.91 7.60 -20.88
C HIS A 39 17.23 7.64 -19.38
N LEU A 40 18.45 7.29 -18.98
CA LEU A 40 18.91 7.37 -17.59
C LEU A 40 18.86 8.82 -17.07
N ALA A 41 19.30 9.79 -17.88
CA ALA A 41 19.22 11.20 -17.55
C ALA A 41 17.77 11.68 -17.38
N SER A 42 16.86 11.24 -18.26
CA SER A 42 15.42 11.52 -18.16
C SER A 42 14.82 10.98 -16.86
N ILE A 43 15.11 9.72 -16.51
CA ILE A 43 14.63 9.11 -15.26
C ILE A 43 15.18 9.87 -14.05
N ARG A 44 16.49 10.19 -14.03
CA ARG A 44 17.07 11.00 -12.95
C ARG A 44 16.38 12.35 -12.83
N SER A 45 16.15 13.03 -13.95
CA SER A 45 15.46 14.32 -13.96
C SER A 45 14.05 14.24 -13.40
N PHE A 46 13.30 13.20 -13.76
CA PHE A 46 11.96 12.94 -13.23
C PHE A 46 11.99 12.69 -11.71
N CYS A 47 12.89 11.81 -11.24
CA CYS A 47 13.00 11.42 -9.85
C CYS A 47 13.46 12.53 -8.90
N LYS A 48 14.12 13.60 -9.39
CA LYS A 48 14.52 14.76 -8.57
C LYS A 48 13.35 15.40 -7.81
N SER A 49 12.13 15.33 -8.35
CA SER A 49 10.93 15.91 -7.74
C SER A 49 10.25 15.00 -6.71
N THR A 50 10.75 13.76 -6.55
CA THR A 50 10.16 12.77 -5.64
C THR A 50 10.77 12.87 -4.24
N PRO A 51 10.05 12.46 -3.18
CA PRO A 51 10.56 12.49 -1.80
C PRO A 51 11.82 11.66 -1.57
N TYR A 52 12.01 10.58 -2.34
CA TYR A 52 13.19 9.70 -2.24
C TYR A 52 13.79 9.45 -3.63
N PRO A 53 14.62 10.36 -4.17
CA PRO A 53 15.11 10.30 -5.55
C PRO A 53 15.85 9.02 -5.91
N ASP A 54 16.70 8.49 -5.03
CA ASP A 54 17.48 7.27 -5.29
C ASP A 54 16.57 6.04 -5.41
N ALA A 55 15.66 5.85 -4.45
CA ALA A 55 14.67 4.78 -4.50
C ALA A 55 13.74 4.89 -5.72
N CYS A 56 13.42 6.11 -6.16
CA CYS A 56 12.67 6.35 -7.39
C CYS A 56 13.46 5.87 -8.61
N PHE A 57 14.73 6.26 -8.69
CA PHE A 57 15.60 5.90 -9.81
C PHE A 57 15.78 4.38 -9.91
N ASP A 58 16.04 3.71 -8.78
CA ASP A 58 16.17 2.25 -8.74
C ASP A 58 14.88 1.54 -9.16
N SER A 59 13.71 2.07 -8.77
CA SER A 59 12.42 1.52 -9.15
C SER A 59 12.16 1.58 -10.65
N LEU A 60 12.67 2.61 -11.32
CA LEU A 60 12.43 2.88 -12.74
C LEU A 60 13.52 2.34 -13.65
N LYS A 61 14.68 1.95 -13.12
CA LYS A 61 15.78 1.34 -13.89
C LYS A 61 15.34 0.16 -14.78
N PRO A 62 14.43 -0.75 -14.38
CA PRO A 62 13.96 -1.82 -15.25
C PRO A 62 13.16 -1.35 -16.48
N SER A 63 12.56 -0.15 -16.44
CA SER A 63 11.76 0.38 -17.57
C SER A 63 12.60 0.70 -18.81
N ILE A 64 13.92 0.78 -18.66
CA ILE A 64 14.91 1.02 -19.70
C ILE A 64 14.95 -0.14 -20.71
N SER A 65 14.74 -1.37 -20.24
CA SER A 65 14.81 -2.58 -21.09
C SER A 65 13.65 -2.71 -22.08
N ILE A 66 12.61 -1.86 -21.98
CA ILE A 66 11.35 -2.04 -22.74
C ILE A 66 11.20 -0.98 -23.86
N ASN A 67 12.17 -0.06 -24.04
CA ASN A 67 12.14 0.99 -25.06
C ASN A 67 10.79 1.77 -25.12
N ILE A 68 10.16 1.96 -23.95
CA ILE A 68 8.85 2.64 -23.83
C ILE A 68 9.11 4.14 -23.81
N LYS A 69 8.37 4.89 -24.64
CA LYS A 69 8.38 6.36 -24.58
C LYS A 69 8.00 6.80 -23.16
N PRO A 70 8.79 7.68 -22.51
CA PRO A 70 8.53 8.09 -21.15
C PRO A 70 7.15 8.74 -21.03
N ASN A 71 6.28 8.11 -20.24
CA ASN A 71 4.96 8.62 -19.87
C ASN A 71 4.85 8.57 -18.35
N ILE A 72 4.33 9.64 -17.74
CA ILE A 72 4.11 9.77 -16.29
C ILE A 72 3.30 8.58 -15.75
N ILE A 73 2.27 8.13 -16.49
CA ILE A 73 1.48 6.95 -16.10
C ILE A 73 2.35 5.68 -16.11
N GLY A 74 3.23 5.53 -17.10
CA GLY A 74 4.17 4.41 -17.18
C GLY A 74 5.15 4.38 -16.00
N TYR A 75 5.71 5.53 -15.64
CA TYR A 75 6.57 5.64 -14.46
C TYR A 75 5.81 5.39 -13.15
N ALA A 76 4.59 5.92 -13.02
CA ALA A 76 3.76 5.66 -11.85
C ALA A 76 3.41 4.17 -11.71
N LEU A 77 3.09 3.48 -12.82
CA LEU A 77 2.83 2.04 -12.83
C LEU A 77 4.07 1.24 -12.43
N GLN A 78 5.22 1.54 -13.05
CA GLN A 78 6.46 0.82 -12.75
C GLN A 78 6.89 1.04 -11.29
N SER A 79 6.86 2.29 -10.82
CA SER A 79 7.15 2.63 -9.42
C SER A 79 6.22 1.88 -8.45
N LEU A 80 4.92 1.82 -8.75
CA LEU A 80 3.96 1.13 -7.91
C LEU A 80 4.14 -0.39 -7.95
N GLN A 81 4.50 -0.97 -9.08
CA GLN A 81 4.82 -2.41 -9.19
C GLN A 81 6.03 -2.78 -8.34
N THR A 82 7.10 -1.96 -8.38
CA THR A 82 8.25 -2.14 -7.48
C THR A 82 7.83 -2.00 -6.02
N ALA A 83 6.99 -1.03 -5.69
CA ALA A 83 6.47 -0.86 -4.33
C ALA A 83 5.66 -2.09 -3.84
N ILE A 84 4.85 -2.70 -4.71
CA ILE A 84 4.12 -3.94 -4.41
C ILE A 84 5.09 -5.09 -4.17
N PHE A 85 6.11 -5.25 -5.02
CA PHE A 85 7.11 -6.30 -4.87
C PHE A 85 7.90 -6.18 -3.56
N GLU A 86 8.36 -4.98 -3.21
CA GLU A 86 9.05 -4.75 -1.93
C GLU A 86 8.09 -4.91 -0.74
N ALA A 87 6.82 -4.53 -0.88
CA ALA A 87 5.81 -4.78 0.13
C ALA A 87 5.55 -6.28 0.35
N ASP A 88 5.62 -7.10 -0.70
CA ASP A 88 5.42 -8.56 -0.59
C ASP A 88 6.52 -9.20 0.26
N LYS A 89 7.79 -8.83 0.00
CA LYS A 89 8.92 -9.25 0.83
C LYS A 89 8.78 -8.87 2.31
N LEU A 90 8.21 -7.69 2.58
CA LEU A 90 7.96 -7.25 3.95
C LEU A 90 6.83 -8.06 4.60
N LEU A 91 5.83 -8.50 3.83
CA LEU A 91 4.81 -9.42 4.33
C LEU A 91 5.44 -10.77 4.71
N ASP A 92 6.33 -11.32 3.87
CA ASP A 92 7.07 -12.54 4.17
C ASP A 92 7.93 -12.38 5.44
N LEU A 93 8.57 -11.22 5.62
CA LEU A 93 9.31 -10.91 6.84
C LEU A 93 8.38 -10.92 8.07
N PHE A 94 7.18 -10.35 7.99
CA PHE A 94 6.20 -10.42 9.09
C PHE A 94 5.66 -11.83 9.34
N LEU A 95 5.58 -12.70 8.32
CA LEU A 95 5.15 -14.09 8.47
C LEU A 95 6.23 -14.96 9.13
N ASN A 96 7.51 -14.67 8.84
CA ASN A 96 8.66 -15.43 9.33
C ASN A 96 9.23 -14.88 10.64
N ILE A 97 8.82 -13.69 11.06
CA ILE A 97 9.07 -13.18 12.41
C ILE A 97 8.29 -14.05 13.40
N GLY A 98 8.97 -15.03 13.98
CA GLY A 98 8.55 -15.62 15.24
C GLY A 98 8.68 -14.62 16.39
N SER A 99 8.15 -14.96 17.57
CA SER A 99 8.24 -14.16 18.81
C SER A 99 9.68 -13.97 19.36
N LEU A 100 10.71 -14.41 18.63
CA LEU A 100 12.05 -14.68 19.16
C LEU A 100 13.01 -13.48 19.11
N GLY A 101 12.64 -12.33 18.52
CA GLY A 101 13.58 -11.21 18.38
C GLY A 101 13.01 -9.80 18.57
N VAL A 102 11.72 -9.68 18.87
CA VAL A 102 11.07 -8.43 19.27
C VAL A 102 10.39 -8.64 20.61
N VAL A 103 10.81 -7.86 21.60
CA VAL A 103 10.16 -7.81 22.90
C VAL A 103 9.15 -6.68 22.84
N GLU A 104 7.89 -7.05 22.72
CA GLU A 104 6.77 -6.11 22.69
C GLU A 104 6.47 -5.59 24.10
N LYS A 105 6.54 -4.27 24.29
CA LYS A 105 6.03 -3.64 25.51
C LYS A 105 4.50 -3.54 25.46
N GLN A 106 3.95 -3.27 24.27
CA GLN A 106 2.53 -3.31 23.99
C GLN A 106 2.19 -4.59 23.21
N LYS A 107 1.35 -5.44 23.81
CA LYS A 107 0.87 -6.70 23.22
C LYS A 107 0.24 -6.44 21.87
N GLY A 108 0.70 -7.18 20.86
CA GLY A 108 0.12 -7.19 19.52
C GLY A 108 0.69 -6.12 18.58
N ALA A 109 1.72 -5.37 18.94
CA ALA A 109 2.31 -4.34 18.08
C ALA A 109 2.78 -4.87 16.71
N ILE A 110 3.42 -6.04 16.68
CA ILE A 110 3.85 -6.73 15.47
C ILE A 110 2.64 -7.26 14.69
N GLN A 111 1.63 -7.77 15.40
CA GLN A 111 0.41 -8.25 14.76
C GLN A 111 -0.36 -7.10 14.09
N ASP A 112 -0.47 -5.95 14.75
CA ASP A 112 -1.06 -4.74 14.19
C ASP A 112 -0.27 -4.27 12.97
N CYS A 113 1.06 -4.26 13.05
CA CYS A 113 1.92 -3.91 11.92
C CYS A 113 1.68 -4.83 10.71
N LYS A 114 1.56 -6.14 10.95
CA LYS A 114 1.24 -7.13 9.92
C LYS A 114 -0.13 -6.83 9.30
N GLU A 115 -1.15 -6.55 10.10
CA GLU A 115 -2.49 -6.24 9.61
C GLU A 115 -2.53 -4.94 8.82
N LEU A 116 -1.95 -3.86 9.35
CA LEU A 116 -1.81 -2.56 8.67
C LEU A 116 -1.07 -2.70 7.34
N HIS A 117 -0.07 -3.57 7.28
CA HIS A 117 0.66 -3.88 6.05
C HIS A 117 -0.18 -4.68 5.03
N GLN A 118 -1.00 -5.63 5.48
CA GLN A 118 -1.95 -6.33 4.62
C GLN A 118 -3.01 -5.37 4.03
N ILE A 119 -3.52 -4.42 4.84
CA ILE A 119 -4.41 -3.36 4.37
C ILE A 119 -3.70 -2.49 3.33
N THR A 120 -2.43 -2.16 3.56
CA THR A 120 -1.58 -1.46 2.58
C THR A 120 -1.48 -2.25 1.28
N MET A 121 -1.18 -3.55 1.33
CA MET A 121 -1.07 -4.39 0.13
C MET A 121 -2.34 -4.34 -0.74
N SER A 122 -3.51 -4.48 -0.13
CA SER A 122 -4.81 -4.33 -0.83
C SER A 122 -4.96 -2.94 -1.45
N SER A 123 -4.57 -1.89 -0.73
CA SER A 123 -4.60 -0.50 -1.20
C SER A 123 -3.66 -0.26 -2.40
N LEU A 124 -2.47 -0.87 -2.41
CA LEU A 124 -1.53 -0.81 -3.54
C LEU A 124 -2.09 -1.50 -4.78
N GLN A 125 -2.64 -2.71 -4.63
CA GLN A 125 -3.25 -3.46 -5.74
C GLN A 125 -4.44 -2.72 -6.35
N ARG A 126 -5.29 -2.11 -5.51
CA ARG A 126 -6.39 -1.25 -5.96
C ARG A 126 -5.85 -0.04 -6.70
N SER A 127 -4.82 0.63 -6.17
CA SER A 127 -4.16 1.76 -6.82
C SER A 127 -3.62 1.40 -8.21
N LEU A 128 -3.06 0.20 -8.38
CA LEU A 128 -2.54 -0.27 -9.66
C LEU A 128 -3.64 -0.32 -10.73
N SER A 129 -4.79 -0.92 -10.40
CA SER A 129 -5.94 -0.97 -11.33
C SER A 129 -6.47 0.42 -11.70
N ARG A 130 -6.43 1.36 -10.75
CA ARG A 130 -6.88 2.74 -10.93
C ARG A 130 -5.93 3.54 -11.80
N ILE A 131 -4.62 3.42 -11.60
CA ILE A 131 -3.61 4.11 -12.42
C ILE A 131 -3.64 3.59 -13.87
N ARG A 132 -3.79 2.27 -14.07
CA ARG A 132 -3.89 1.67 -15.42
C ARG A 132 -5.02 2.27 -16.26
N SER A 133 -6.09 2.73 -15.62
CA SER A 133 -7.23 3.31 -16.33
C SER A 133 -6.99 4.74 -16.84
N GLY A 134 -6.05 5.48 -16.27
CA GLY A 134 -5.75 6.87 -16.63
C GLY A 134 -6.83 7.93 -16.33
N ASP A 135 -8.02 7.54 -15.84
CA ASP A 135 -9.11 8.47 -15.53
C ASP A 135 -8.80 9.34 -14.30
N ALA A 136 -9.04 10.64 -14.39
CA ALA A 136 -8.69 11.61 -13.35
C ALA A 136 -9.33 11.29 -11.99
N ARG A 137 -10.58 10.81 -11.97
CA ARG A 137 -11.25 10.41 -10.72
C ARG A 137 -10.60 9.17 -10.12
N LYS A 138 -10.31 8.16 -10.94
CA LYS A 138 -9.60 6.96 -10.51
C LYS A 138 -8.17 7.26 -10.04
N LEU A 139 -7.46 8.20 -10.65
CA LEU A 139 -6.15 8.66 -10.16
C LEU A 139 -6.27 9.35 -8.79
N SER A 140 -7.36 10.07 -8.53
CA SER A 140 -7.66 10.60 -7.19
C SER A 140 -7.89 9.49 -6.17
N ASP A 141 -8.62 8.42 -6.53
CA ASP A 141 -8.80 7.25 -5.67
C ASP A 141 -7.45 6.59 -5.34
N ALA A 142 -6.60 6.39 -6.37
CA ALA A 142 -5.25 5.84 -6.18
C ALA A 142 -4.42 6.71 -5.22
N ARG A 143 -4.47 8.04 -5.37
CA ARG A 143 -3.81 8.98 -4.47
C ARG A 143 -4.30 8.81 -3.02
N ALA A 144 -5.61 8.67 -2.83
CA ALA A 144 -6.19 8.46 -1.51
C ALA A 144 -5.73 7.13 -0.89
N PHE A 145 -5.74 6.04 -1.66
CA PHE A 145 -5.25 4.73 -1.20
C PHE A 145 -3.77 4.76 -0.82
N LEU A 146 -2.91 5.34 -1.66
CA LEU A 146 -1.47 5.45 -1.36
C LEU A 146 -1.19 6.36 -0.14
N SER A 147 -1.99 7.41 0.04
CA SER A 147 -1.90 8.26 1.24
C SER A 147 -2.30 7.50 2.50
N ALA A 148 -3.38 6.71 2.44
CA ALA A 148 -3.81 5.84 3.53
C ALA A 148 -2.73 4.80 3.89
N SER A 149 -2.03 4.24 2.89
CA SER A 149 -0.89 3.34 3.13
C SER A 149 0.22 4.03 3.94
N LEU A 150 0.57 5.28 3.64
CA LEU A 150 1.56 6.02 4.44
C LEU A 150 1.09 6.28 5.87
N THR A 151 -0.21 6.46 6.10
CA THR A 151 -0.79 6.54 7.44
C THR A 151 -0.66 5.20 8.17
N ASN A 152 -0.97 4.07 7.52
CA ASN A 152 -0.83 2.74 8.10
C ASN A 152 0.61 2.47 8.56
N LYS A 153 1.61 2.91 7.77
CA LYS A 153 3.03 2.87 8.17
C LYS A 153 3.27 3.61 9.48
N ASN A 154 2.79 4.84 9.59
CA ASN A 154 3.02 5.66 10.77
C ASN A 154 2.40 4.99 12.01
N THR A 155 1.15 4.50 11.90
CA THR A 155 0.47 3.76 12.97
C THR A 155 1.27 2.52 13.40
N CYS A 156 1.80 1.76 12.44
CA CYS A 156 2.65 0.59 12.74
C CYS A 156 3.94 1.00 13.47
N LEU A 157 4.64 2.03 12.98
CA LEU A 157 5.88 2.51 13.62
C LEU A 157 5.62 3.07 15.02
N GLU A 158 4.48 3.73 15.25
CA GLU A 158 4.05 4.16 16.59
C GLU A 158 3.86 2.98 17.54
N GLY A 159 3.25 1.88 17.07
CA GLY A 159 3.12 0.65 17.86
C GLY A 159 4.47 0.01 18.21
N LEU A 160 5.45 0.08 17.29
CA LEU A 160 6.80 -0.47 17.48
C LEU A 160 7.75 0.43 18.27
N ASP A 161 7.41 1.70 18.47
CA ASP A 161 8.30 2.68 19.12
C ASP A 161 8.76 2.21 20.50
N SER A 162 7.84 1.63 21.26
CA SER A 162 8.09 1.12 22.61
C SER A 162 8.70 -0.29 22.68
N ALA A 163 8.80 -1.00 21.55
CA ALA A 163 9.37 -2.34 21.50
C ALA A 163 10.90 -2.32 21.68
N THR A 164 11.48 -3.45 22.07
CA THR A 164 12.93 -3.65 22.18
C THR A 164 13.35 -4.97 21.52
N GLY A 165 14.66 -5.24 21.47
CA GLY A 165 15.20 -6.48 20.92
C GLY A 165 16.00 -6.30 19.62
N PRO A 166 16.78 -7.31 19.24
CA PRO A 166 17.75 -7.23 18.15
C PRO A 166 17.10 -7.05 16.77
N LEU A 167 15.85 -7.49 16.58
CA LEU A 167 15.17 -7.39 15.28
C LEU A 167 14.40 -6.08 15.08
N LYS A 168 14.24 -5.25 16.11
CA LYS A 168 13.49 -3.98 15.98
C LYS A 168 14.04 -3.10 14.87
N SER A 169 15.36 -2.88 14.83
CA SER A 169 16.00 -2.03 13.84
C SER A 169 15.82 -2.57 12.43
N VAL A 170 15.95 -3.89 12.25
CA VAL A 170 15.76 -4.58 10.96
C VAL A 170 14.32 -4.38 10.46
N ILE A 171 13.33 -4.55 11.33
CA ILE A 171 11.91 -4.37 10.97
C ILE A 171 11.62 -2.92 10.60
N VAL A 172 12.04 -1.96 11.45
CA VAL A 172 11.82 -0.54 11.21
C VAL A 172 12.51 -0.07 9.92
N GLN A 173 13.71 -0.57 9.62
CA GLN A 173 14.42 -0.29 8.38
C GLN A 173 13.70 -0.88 7.17
N SER A 174 13.26 -2.14 7.24
CA SER A 174 12.50 -2.80 6.17
C SER A 174 11.19 -2.06 5.88
N ILE A 175 10.41 -1.73 6.91
CA ILE A 175 9.20 -0.89 6.79
C ILE A 175 9.56 0.45 6.12
N THR A 176 10.56 1.15 6.65
CA THR A 176 10.93 2.47 6.11
C THR A 176 11.33 2.37 4.63
N SER A 177 12.09 1.34 4.25
CA SER A 177 12.53 1.11 2.87
C SER A 177 11.36 0.90 1.92
N VAL A 178 10.46 -0.03 2.24
CA VAL A 178 9.26 -0.32 1.42
C VAL A 178 8.41 0.93 1.22
N TYR A 179 8.12 1.66 2.29
CA TYR A 179 7.23 2.80 2.22
C TYR A 179 7.86 4.03 1.55
N ARG A 180 9.17 4.06 1.29
CA ARG A 180 9.79 5.04 0.38
C ARG A 180 9.31 4.85 -1.05
N HIS A 181 9.21 3.62 -1.53
CA HIS A 181 8.67 3.32 -2.86
C HIS A 181 7.19 3.72 -2.98
N ILE A 182 6.40 3.49 -1.93
CA ILE A 182 5.00 3.91 -1.86
C ILE A 182 4.90 5.45 -1.90
N SER A 183 5.74 6.14 -1.13
CA SER A 183 5.79 7.61 -1.10
C SER A 183 6.18 8.22 -2.45
N ASN A 184 7.14 7.61 -3.15
CA ASN A 184 7.50 8.04 -4.51
C ASN A 184 6.33 7.82 -5.48
N SER A 185 5.68 6.65 -5.43
CA SER A 185 4.52 6.35 -6.26
C SER A 185 3.37 7.35 -6.04
N LEU A 186 3.12 7.76 -4.79
CA LEU A 186 2.14 8.80 -4.45
C LEU A 186 2.51 10.17 -5.06
N SER A 187 3.80 10.52 -5.07
CA SER A 187 4.26 11.82 -5.59
C SER A 187 4.11 11.94 -7.10
N MET A 188 4.08 10.83 -7.83
CA MET A 188 3.91 10.78 -9.29
C MET A 188 2.45 10.97 -9.72
N LEU A 189 1.49 10.86 -8.79
CA LEU A 189 0.07 11.08 -9.07
C LEU A 189 -0.27 12.57 -9.02
N PRO A 190 -1.19 13.05 -9.88
CA PRO A 190 -1.61 14.44 -9.87
C PRO A 190 -2.13 14.83 -8.47
N LYS A 191 -1.78 16.03 -8.02
CA LYS A 191 -2.41 16.60 -6.83
C LYS A 191 -3.86 16.90 -7.16
N GLN A 192 -4.74 16.69 -6.19
CA GLN A 192 -6.13 17.09 -6.35
C GLN A 192 -6.17 18.62 -6.31
N GLU A 193 -6.33 19.25 -7.48
CA GLU A 193 -6.70 20.66 -7.55
C GLU A 193 -8.01 20.82 -6.77
N LEU A 194 -7.97 21.60 -5.70
CA LEU A 194 -9.16 21.96 -4.95
C LEU A 194 -10.05 22.75 -5.91
N ARG A 195 -11.01 22.09 -6.56
CA ARG A 195 -11.99 22.79 -7.39
C ARG A 195 -12.64 23.82 -6.48
N LYS A 196 -12.37 25.11 -6.71
CA LYS A 196 -13.14 26.20 -6.11
C LYS A 196 -14.59 25.83 -6.39
N VAL A 197 -15.32 25.47 -5.34
CA VAL A 197 -16.76 25.27 -5.44
C VAL A 197 -17.28 26.64 -5.81
N THR A 198 -17.60 26.85 -7.09
CA THR A 198 -18.36 28.00 -7.52
C THR A 198 -19.68 27.95 -6.75
N GLU A 199 -19.87 28.92 -5.86
CA GLU A 199 -21.14 29.19 -5.20
C GLU A 199 -22.23 29.26 -6.27
N GLY A 200 -23.22 28.37 -6.19
CA GLY A 200 -24.27 28.30 -7.20
C GLY A 200 -24.98 26.95 -7.34
N SER A 201 -24.56 25.91 -6.64
CA SER A 201 -25.35 24.67 -6.55
C SER A 201 -26.02 24.59 -5.19
N ASN A 202 -27.34 24.72 -5.20
CA ASN A 202 -28.26 24.57 -4.06
C ASN A 202 -27.78 23.44 -3.13
N ARG A 203 -27.03 23.80 -2.08
CA ARG A 203 -26.70 22.87 -1.00
C ARG A 203 -28.01 22.58 -0.29
N ARG A 204 -28.68 21.50 -0.69
CA ARG A 204 -29.69 20.88 0.16
C ARG A 204 -28.95 20.40 1.40
N LEU A 205 -28.93 21.24 2.43
CA LEU A 205 -28.30 20.99 3.72
C LEU A 205 -28.87 19.74 4.43
N MET A 206 -29.94 19.15 3.88
CA MET A 206 -30.69 18.01 4.39
C MET A 206 -30.75 16.82 3.40
N GLY A 207 -29.87 16.75 2.40
CA GLY A 207 -29.88 15.69 1.38
C GLY A 207 -28.73 14.69 1.54
N PHE A 208 -29.02 13.38 1.41
CA PHE A 208 -27.97 12.35 1.36
C PHE A 208 -26.99 12.61 0.21
N PRO A 209 -25.68 12.38 0.43
CA PRO A 209 -24.67 12.53 -0.61
C PRO A 209 -24.98 11.70 -1.86
N ALA A 210 -24.60 12.21 -3.03
CA ALA A 210 -24.82 11.53 -4.32
C ALA A 210 -24.20 10.13 -4.39
N TRP A 211 -23.15 9.86 -3.61
CA TRP A 211 -22.48 8.55 -3.55
C TRP A 211 -23.24 7.51 -2.71
N VAL A 212 -24.20 7.92 -1.87
CA VAL A 212 -25.05 7.00 -1.12
C VAL A 212 -26.21 6.59 -2.01
N SER A 213 -26.34 5.29 -2.31
CA SER A 213 -27.40 4.77 -3.19
C SER A 213 -28.80 4.96 -2.59
N ARG A 214 -29.87 4.96 -3.41
CA ARG A 214 -31.24 5.08 -2.88
C ARG A 214 -31.59 3.94 -1.90
N LYS A 215 -31.09 2.73 -2.13
CA LYS A 215 -31.24 1.57 -1.22
C LYS A 215 -30.57 1.86 0.12
N ASP A 216 -29.32 2.34 0.09
CA ASP A 216 -28.55 2.69 1.29
C ASP A 216 -29.17 3.85 2.06
N ARG A 217 -29.72 4.85 1.35
CA ARG A 217 -30.44 5.96 1.96
C ARG A 217 -31.66 5.47 2.72
N ARG A 218 -32.45 4.57 2.11
CA ARG A 218 -33.62 3.99 2.77
C ARG A 218 -33.24 3.30 4.06
N ILE A 219 -32.16 2.51 4.06
CA ILE A 219 -31.62 1.84 5.25
C ILE A 219 -31.19 2.84 6.34
N LEU A 220 -30.55 3.94 5.96
CA LEU A 220 -30.10 4.99 6.89
C LEU A 220 -31.23 5.93 7.35
N GLN A 221 -32.39 5.90 6.69
CA GLN A 221 -33.57 6.71 7.03
C GLN A 221 -34.63 5.88 7.77
N SER A 222 -34.65 4.56 7.59
CA SER A 222 -35.59 3.63 8.20
C SER A 222 -35.19 3.33 9.65
N PHE A 223 -35.17 4.35 10.51
CA PHE A 223 -35.06 4.16 11.96
C PHE A 223 -36.33 3.54 12.57
N ASP A 224 -37.39 3.34 11.77
CA ASP A 224 -38.72 2.88 12.22
C ASP A 224 -38.99 1.37 12.04
N GLY A 225 -37.95 0.53 12.07
CA GLY A 225 -38.12 -0.93 12.21
C GLY A 225 -38.64 -1.69 10.97
N ASP A 226 -38.78 -1.04 9.82
CA ASP A 226 -39.16 -1.69 8.54
C ASP A 226 -37.94 -2.30 7.81
N TYR A 227 -37.15 -3.08 8.54
CA TYR A 227 -36.12 -3.92 7.95
C TYR A 227 -36.74 -5.25 7.57
N ASN A 228 -36.56 -5.70 6.32
CA ASN A 228 -36.89 -7.08 5.97
C ASN A 228 -36.03 -8.02 6.83
N PRO A 229 -36.62 -8.82 7.74
CA PRO A 229 -35.85 -9.68 8.66
C PRO A 229 -34.98 -10.70 7.93
N ASN A 230 -35.31 -11.01 6.67
CA ASN A 230 -34.54 -11.91 5.83
C ASN A 230 -33.24 -11.28 5.29
N ASP A 231 -33.10 -9.95 5.35
CA ASP A 231 -31.94 -9.22 4.79
C ASP A 231 -30.97 -8.71 5.88
N VAL A 232 -31.28 -8.92 7.17
CA VAL A 232 -30.53 -8.35 8.30
C VAL A 232 -30.16 -9.44 9.31
N LEU A 233 -28.89 -9.48 9.71
CA LEU A 233 -28.41 -10.38 10.75
C LEU A 233 -28.72 -9.76 12.11
N THR A 234 -29.57 -10.39 12.90
CA THR A 234 -29.95 -9.90 14.24
C THR A 234 -29.08 -10.54 15.31
N VAL A 235 -28.49 -9.72 16.17
CA VAL A 235 -27.74 -10.11 17.36
C VAL A 235 -28.56 -9.76 18.59
N ALA A 236 -28.86 -10.77 19.41
CA ALA A 236 -29.59 -10.59 20.67
C ALA A 236 -29.08 -11.56 21.75
N LYS A 237 -28.69 -11.01 22.90
CA LYS A 237 -28.16 -11.79 24.03
C LYS A 237 -29.14 -12.79 24.63
N ASP A 238 -30.43 -12.50 24.54
CA ASP A 238 -31.53 -13.34 25.03
C ASP A 238 -31.79 -14.56 24.12
N GLY A 239 -31.06 -14.68 23.01
CA GLY A 239 -31.23 -15.76 22.02
C GLY A 239 -32.40 -15.54 21.06
N SER A 240 -33.07 -14.38 21.09
CA SER A 240 -34.17 -14.05 20.17
C SER A 240 -33.71 -13.67 18.75
N GLY A 241 -32.42 -13.45 18.56
CA GLY A 241 -31.79 -13.10 17.28
C GLY A 241 -31.19 -14.30 16.54
N ASN A 242 -30.56 -14.05 15.39
CA ASN A 242 -29.80 -15.06 14.66
C ASN A 242 -28.51 -15.46 15.39
N PHE A 243 -27.90 -14.51 16.11
CA PHE A 243 -26.66 -14.71 16.86
C PHE A 243 -26.80 -14.13 18.27
N THR A 244 -26.03 -14.68 19.21
CA THR A 244 -25.93 -14.15 20.58
C THR A 244 -24.74 -13.19 20.76
N THR A 245 -23.74 -13.31 19.88
CA THR A 245 -22.54 -12.47 19.88
C THR A 245 -22.43 -11.69 18.57
N ILE A 246 -21.78 -10.52 18.66
CA ILE A 246 -21.54 -9.68 17.48
C ILE A 246 -20.44 -10.31 16.61
N THR A 247 -19.45 -10.94 17.25
CA THR A 247 -18.35 -11.63 16.57
C THR A 247 -18.86 -12.74 15.64
N ASP A 248 -19.84 -13.54 16.09
CA ASP A 248 -20.41 -14.61 15.26
C ASP A 248 -21.17 -14.05 14.05
N ALA A 249 -21.90 -12.95 14.22
CA ALA A 249 -22.58 -12.28 13.12
C ALA A 249 -21.59 -11.72 12.08
N VAL A 250 -20.48 -11.14 12.52
CA VAL A 250 -19.40 -10.69 11.62
C VAL A 250 -18.77 -11.88 10.90
N ASN A 251 -18.53 -12.99 11.61
CA ASN A 251 -17.96 -14.21 11.03
C ASN A 251 -18.90 -14.87 10.01
N PHE A 252 -20.21 -14.77 10.19
CA PHE A 252 -21.20 -15.26 9.24
C PHE A 252 -21.31 -14.40 7.97
N ALA A 253 -21.04 -13.10 8.06
CA ALA A 253 -21.16 -12.19 6.91
C ALA A 253 -20.29 -12.62 5.71
N PRO A 254 -20.72 -12.41 4.45
CA PRO A 254 -19.94 -12.83 3.29
C PRO A 254 -18.59 -12.10 3.21
N ASN A 255 -17.54 -12.82 2.81
CA ASN A 255 -16.22 -12.23 2.57
C ASN A 255 -16.23 -11.44 1.25
N THR A 256 -15.56 -10.29 1.23
CA THR A 256 -15.41 -9.43 0.04
C THR A 256 -16.72 -9.06 -0.65
N SER A 257 -17.81 -8.92 0.12
CA SER A 257 -19.12 -8.56 -0.40
C SER A 257 -19.12 -7.16 -1.01
N TYR A 258 -19.72 -7.01 -2.19
CA TYR A 258 -20.04 -5.69 -2.76
C TYR A 258 -21.31 -5.08 -2.14
N ASP A 259 -22.19 -5.93 -1.64
CA ASP A 259 -23.41 -5.54 -0.95
C ASP A 259 -23.15 -5.29 0.54
N ARG A 260 -23.89 -4.36 1.13
CA ARG A 260 -23.82 -4.09 2.56
C ARG A 260 -24.48 -5.21 3.35
N THR A 261 -23.78 -5.71 4.36
CA THR A 261 -24.36 -6.63 5.35
C THR A 261 -24.66 -5.84 6.61
N ILE A 262 -25.94 -5.79 6.98
CA ILE A 262 -26.40 -5.08 8.18
C ILE A 262 -26.46 -6.08 9.33
N ILE A 263 -25.77 -5.76 10.41
CA ILE A 263 -25.82 -6.48 11.67
C ILE A 263 -26.56 -5.59 12.66
N TYR A 264 -27.78 -5.98 12.99
CA TYR A 264 -28.65 -5.30 13.94
C TYR A 264 -28.41 -5.85 15.34
N ILE A 265 -28.11 -4.97 16.29
CA ILE A 265 -27.68 -5.32 17.64
C ILE A 265 -28.73 -4.81 18.63
N ARG A 266 -29.51 -5.74 19.16
CA ARG A 266 -30.53 -5.42 20.16
C ARG A 266 -29.92 -4.86 21.43
N ALA A 267 -30.73 -4.09 22.17
CA ALA A 267 -30.39 -3.49 23.45
C ALA A 267 -29.75 -4.52 24.38
N GLY A 268 -28.65 -4.12 25.02
CA GLY A 268 -27.85 -4.99 25.86
C GLY A 268 -26.40 -4.53 25.96
N ILE A 269 -25.73 -5.06 26.97
CA ILE A 269 -24.30 -4.82 27.21
C ILE A 269 -23.52 -6.00 26.63
N TYR A 270 -22.82 -5.83 25.53
CA TYR A 270 -21.98 -6.83 24.87
C TYR A 270 -20.53 -6.64 25.34
N GLN A 271 -19.94 -7.69 25.92
CA GLN A 271 -18.55 -7.69 26.39
C GLN A 271 -17.70 -8.49 25.41
N GLU A 272 -17.26 -7.85 24.33
CA GLU A 272 -16.56 -8.47 23.22
C GLU A 272 -15.44 -7.54 22.73
N ASN A 273 -14.26 -8.10 22.44
CA ASN A 273 -13.21 -7.36 21.74
C ASN A 273 -13.43 -7.55 20.24
N LEU A 274 -14.21 -6.66 19.63
CA LEU A 274 -14.55 -6.75 18.22
C LEU A 274 -13.32 -6.52 17.34
N ASP A 275 -13.04 -7.52 16.52
CA ASP A 275 -12.09 -7.47 15.42
C ASP A 275 -12.86 -7.78 14.13
N ILE A 276 -12.85 -6.84 13.19
CA ILE A 276 -13.50 -7.00 11.89
C ILE A 276 -12.39 -7.12 10.86
N PRO A 277 -12.08 -8.35 10.40
CA PRO A 277 -11.00 -8.56 9.46
C PRO A 277 -11.18 -7.73 8.19
N SER A 278 -10.09 -7.27 7.60
CA SER A 278 -10.11 -6.41 6.39
C SER A 278 -10.86 -7.01 5.18
N TYR A 279 -11.00 -8.34 5.11
CA TYR A 279 -11.77 -9.03 4.06
C TYR A 279 -13.29 -9.05 4.31
N LYS A 280 -13.77 -8.67 5.51
CA LYS A 280 -15.20 -8.48 5.81
C LYS A 280 -15.62 -7.07 5.39
N THR A 281 -15.79 -6.88 4.09
CA THR A 281 -16.12 -5.57 3.51
C THR A 281 -17.60 -5.24 3.65
N ASN A 282 -17.92 -3.94 3.71
CA ASN A 282 -19.28 -3.40 3.71
C ASN A 282 -20.18 -3.87 4.88
N ILE A 283 -19.59 -4.15 6.04
CA ILE A 283 -20.32 -4.41 7.28
C ILE A 283 -20.87 -3.10 7.86
N VAL A 284 -22.14 -3.12 8.28
CA VAL A 284 -22.79 -2.03 9.02
C VAL A 284 -23.29 -2.58 10.34
N LEU A 285 -22.85 -1.99 11.46
CA LEU A 285 -23.40 -2.26 12.78
C LEU A 285 -24.48 -1.22 13.09
N LEU A 286 -25.67 -1.66 13.48
CA LEU A 286 -26.78 -0.80 13.88
C LEU A 286 -27.30 -1.26 15.24
N GLY A 287 -27.42 -0.36 16.22
CA GLY A 287 -27.97 -0.68 17.54
C GLY A 287 -29.38 -0.13 17.73
N ASP A 288 -30.13 -0.68 18.68
CA ASP A 288 -31.44 -0.16 19.14
C ASP A 288 -31.35 1.30 19.64
N GLY A 289 -30.17 1.72 20.11
CA GLY A 289 -29.90 3.08 20.55
C GLY A 289 -28.51 3.19 21.17
N ALA A 290 -27.94 4.39 21.17
CA ALA A 290 -26.60 4.65 21.71
C ALA A 290 -26.52 4.50 23.25
N ASP A 291 -27.67 4.64 23.91
CA ASP A 291 -27.89 4.55 25.35
C ASP A 291 -28.21 3.13 25.82
N VAL A 292 -28.81 2.31 24.95
CA VAL A 292 -29.27 0.94 25.30
C VAL A 292 -28.41 -0.18 24.71
N THR A 293 -27.73 0.05 23.58
CA THR A 293 -26.81 -0.92 22.97
C THR A 293 -25.37 -0.52 23.27
N ILE A 294 -24.76 -1.21 24.25
CA ILE A 294 -23.41 -0.89 24.72
C ILE A 294 -22.45 -2.03 24.36
N ILE A 295 -21.46 -1.74 23.52
CA ILE A 295 -20.37 -2.66 23.21
C ILE A 295 -19.16 -2.25 24.04
N THR A 296 -18.65 -3.18 24.85
CA THR A 296 -17.55 -3.00 25.78
C THR A 296 -16.45 -4.03 25.53
N GLY A 297 -15.21 -3.65 25.75
CA GLY A 297 -14.04 -4.50 25.59
C GLY A 297 -13.04 -4.24 26.72
N ASN A 298 -12.12 -5.16 26.95
CA ASN A 298 -11.18 -5.12 28.07
C ASN A 298 -9.73 -4.85 27.63
N ARG A 299 -9.53 -4.31 26.42
CA ARG A 299 -8.21 -3.94 25.90
C ARG A 299 -7.97 -2.45 26.06
N SER A 300 -6.94 -2.08 26.81
CA SER A 300 -6.52 -0.69 26.98
C SER A 300 -5.00 -0.52 26.88
N VAL A 301 -4.55 0.72 26.64
CA VAL A 301 -3.11 1.05 26.65
C VAL A 301 -2.52 0.87 28.04
N GLY A 302 -3.30 1.12 29.11
CA GLY A 302 -2.87 0.87 30.49
C GLY A 302 -2.60 -0.60 30.77
N ASP A 303 -3.36 -1.51 30.13
CA ASP A 303 -3.19 -2.96 30.22
C ASP A 303 -2.13 -3.50 29.24
N GLY A 304 -1.39 -2.60 28.60
CA GLY A 304 -0.32 -2.93 27.67
C GLY A 304 -0.81 -3.36 26.30
N TRP A 305 -2.01 -2.99 25.85
CA TRP A 305 -2.41 -3.15 24.43
C TRP A 305 -2.08 -1.90 23.61
N THR A 306 -1.99 -2.05 22.30
CA THR A 306 -1.80 -0.91 21.40
C THR A 306 -3.08 -0.10 21.22
N THR A 307 -2.95 1.12 20.68
CA THR A 307 -4.09 1.98 20.31
C THR A 307 -4.90 1.43 19.13
N PHE A 308 -4.30 0.57 18.29
CA PHE A 308 -4.97 -0.05 17.16
C PHE A 308 -5.80 -1.26 17.60
N SER A 309 -5.25 -2.13 18.45
CA SER A 309 -5.94 -3.32 18.97
C SER A 309 -6.93 -3.05 20.11
N ARG A 310 -7.14 -1.80 20.54
CA ARG A 310 -8.12 -1.45 21.58
C ARG A 310 -9.52 -1.28 20.98
N LEU A 311 -10.54 -1.71 21.73
CA LEU A 311 -11.92 -1.35 21.39
C LEU A 311 -12.11 0.16 21.61
N ARG A 312 -12.38 0.92 20.54
CA ARG A 312 -12.92 2.28 20.72
C ARG A 312 -14.38 2.14 21.12
N ARG A 313 -14.79 2.87 22.15
CA ARG A 313 -16.20 3.05 22.49
C ARG A 313 -16.97 3.40 21.21
N TRP A 314 -17.83 2.48 20.78
CA TRP A 314 -18.70 2.71 19.63
C TRP A 314 -19.90 3.49 20.13
N VAL A 315 -20.11 4.67 19.56
CA VAL A 315 -21.32 5.48 19.76
C VAL A 315 -21.92 5.63 18.37
N SER A 316 -23.04 4.96 18.09
CA SER A 316 -23.87 5.34 16.96
C SER A 316 -24.46 6.70 17.27
N GLY A 317 -23.96 7.76 16.63
CA GLY A 317 -24.60 9.07 16.69
C GLY A 317 -25.96 9.01 16.02
N ALA A 318 -26.99 9.38 16.77
CA ALA A 318 -28.22 9.95 16.23
C ALA A 318 -28.11 11.48 16.32
#